data_AF-A0A8J3HCK3-F1
#
_entry.id   AF-A0A8J3HCK3-F1
#
_cell.length_a   1.000
_cell.length_b   1.000
_cell.length_c   1.000
_cell.angle_alpha   90.00
_cell.angle_beta   90.00
_cell.angle_gamma   90.00
#
_symmetry.space_group_name_H-M   'P 1'
#
loop_
_entity.id
_entity.type
_entity.pdbx_description
1 polymer ?
#
loop_
_entity_poly.entity_id
_entity_poly.type
_entity_poly.pdbx_seq_one_letter_code
_entity_poly.pdbx_strand_id
1 'polypeptide(L)'
;MGCDGGRSRVRKLAGFDFPGTDPEITAYQAMAQLSGTEQLRGGWHTTPTGVYAFGPFPGRVLVAEFDGAPADRDAPVTAAELQAAIRRVTGAEVTVEAVQTATRFTDNARQASAYRKGRSCWPATPPTCTRRSAGRA
;
A
#
# COMPACT_ATOMS: atom_id res chain seq x y z
N MET A 1 -12.85 12.50 -16.64
CA MET A 1 -12.69 12.02 -15.25
C MET A 1 -11.70 10.87 -15.27
N GLY A 2 -10.59 10.97 -14.56
CA GLY A 2 -9.64 9.85 -14.38
C GLY A 2 -9.79 9.27 -12.97
N CYS A 3 -10.42 8.10 -12.84
CA CYS A 3 -10.61 7.39 -11.58
C CYS A 3 -9.83 6.05 -11.58
N ASP A 4 -8.67 6.03 -12.21
CA ASP A 4 -7.84 4.84 -12.51
C ASP A 4 -6.65 4.65 -11.54
N GLY A 5 -6.75 5.21 -10.33
CA GLY A 5 -5.81 4.99 -9.22
C GLY A 5 -4.46 5.71 -9.33
N GLY A 6 -3.55 5.44 -8.38
CA GLY A 6 -2.25 6.15 -8.26
C GLY A 6 -1.30 5.98 -9.46
N ARG A 7 -1.50 4.95 -10.29
CA ARG A 7 -0.75 4.70 -11.55
C ARG A 7 -1.46 5.27 -12.80
N SER A 8 -2.44 6.14 -12.62
CA SER A 8 -3.33 6.68 -13.65
C SER A 8 -2.66 6.95 -15.00
N ARG A 9 -3.19 6.31 -16.05
CA ARG A 9 -2.82 6.57 -17.45
C ARG A 9 -3.42 7.89 -17.92
N VAL A 10 -4.62 8.24 -17.43
CA VAL A 10 -5.27 9.51 -17.73
C VAL A 10 -4.44 10.70 -17.23
N ARG A 11 -3.89 10.62 -16.01
CA ARG A 11 -3.01 11.65 -15.44
C ARG A 11 -1.77 11.88 -16.32
N LYS A 12 -1.09 10.79 -16.70
CA LYS A 12 0.11 10.83 -17.55
C LYS A 12 -0.20 11.45 -18.91
N LEU A 13 -1.27 11.02 -19.58
CA LEU A 13 -1.67 11.54 -20.89
C LEU A 13 -2.12 13.00 -20.86
N ALA A 14 -2.70 13.46 -19.75
CA ALA A 14 -3.11 14.85 -19.58
C ALA A 14 -1.98 15.78 -19.08
N GLY A 15 -0.78 15.24 -18.82
CA GLY A 15 0.38 16.01 -18.40
C GLY A 15 0.18 16.72 -17.07
N PHE A 16 -0.37 16.01 -16.08
CA PHE A 16 -0.38 16.47 -14.69
C PHE A 16 0.86 15.93 -13.97
N ASP A 17 1.58 16.84 -13.30
CA ASP A 17 2.70 16.44 -12.45
C ASP A 17 2.19 15.66 -11.24
N PHE A 18 3.05 14.76 -10.75
CA PHE A 18 2.76 13.90 -9.60
C PHE A 18 3.93 13.92 -8.60
N PRO A 19 4.25 15.11 -8.06
CA PRO A 19 5.30 15.25 -7.06
C PRO A 19 4.94 14.50 -5.78
N GLY A 20 5.97 14.15 -5.02
CA GLY A 20 5.82 13.44 -3.76
C GLY A 20 7.12 12.78 -3.31
N THR A 21 7.02 11.99 -2.23
CA THR A 21 8.15 11.26 -1.67
C THR A 21 8.33 9.90 -2.35
N ASP A 22 9.58 9.49 -2.43
CA ASP A 22 9.93 8.12 -2.80
C ASP A 22 9.66 7.17 -1.63
N PRO A 23 9.41 5.88 -1.91
CA PRO A 23 9.12 4.90 -0.87
C PRO A 23 10.32 4.65 0.03
N GLU A 24 10.08 4.59 1.35
CA GLU A 24 11.08 4.31 2.39
C GLU A 24 10.81 2.98 3.11
N ILE A 25 9.65 2.37 2.90
CA ILE A 25 9.28 1.08 3.53
C ILE A 25 8.88 0.02 2.51
N THR A 26 9.11 -1.23 2.89
CA THR A 26 8.50 -2.39 2.24
C THR A 26 7.45 -2.99 3.17
N ALA A 27 6.20 -3.06 2.72
CA ALA A 27 5.11 -3.62 3.51
C ALA A 27 4.39 -4.76 2.78
N TYR A 28 3.92 -5.72 3.58
CA TYR A 28 3.22 -6.90 3.15
C TYR A 28 1.89 -6.97 3.88
N GLN A 29 0.81 -7.22 3.13
CA GLN A 29 -0.47 -7.62 3.69
C GLN A 29 -0.80 -9.01 3.15
N ALA A 30 -0.97 -9.97 4.05
CA ALA A 30 -1.16 -11.37 3.67
C ALA A 30 -2.23 -12.08 4.49
N MET A 31 -2.79 -13.11 3.85
CA MET A 31 -3.51 -14.19 4.50
C MET A 31 -2.69 -15.46 4.33
N ALA A 32 -2.23 -16.04 5.44
CA ALA A 32 -1.34 -17.19 5.42
C ALA A 32 -1.67 -18.18 6.54
N GLN A 33 -1.37 -19.45 6.32
CA GLN A 33 -1.30 -20.44 7.38
C GLN A 33 0.02 -20.27 8.10
N LEU A 34 -0.05 -19.92 9.39
CA LEU A 34 1.10 -19.61 10.23
C LEU A 34 1.13 -20.56 11.43
N SER A 35 2.30 -21.08 11.75
CA SER A 35 2.61 -21.78 13.00
C SER A 35 3.73 -21.04 13.74
N GLY A 36 3.89 -21.30 15.05
CA GLY A 36 4.85 -20.55 15.88
C GLY A 36 4.37 -19.12 16.22
N THR A 37 3.06 -18.87 16.22
CA THR A 37 2.48 -17.53 16.45
C THR A 37 2.26 -17.20 17.92
N GLU A 38 2.71 -18.01 18.86
CA GLU A 38 2.48 -17.85 20.30
C GLU A 38 3.09 -16.56 20.84
N GLN A 39 4.15 -16.06 20.18
CA GLN A 39 4.83 -14.82 20.52
C GLN A 39 4.20 -13.59 19.85
N LEU A 40 3.31 -13.80 18.87
CA LEU A 40 2.64 -12.70 18.17
C LEU A 40 1.44 -12.22 18.98
N ARG A 41 1.42 -10.92 19.25
CA ARG A 41 0.29 -10.28 19.92
C ARG A 41 -0.71 -9.81 18.86
N GLY A 42 -2.00 -10.00 19.13
CA GLY A 42 -3.06 -9.46 18.27
C GLY A 42 -3.07 -7.92 18.27
N GLY A 43 -3.52 -7.32 17.17
CA GLY A 43 -3.55 -5.86 17.01
C GLY A 43 -2.29 -5.29 16.37
N TRP A 44 -2.10 -3.98 16.50
CA TRP A 44 -0.97 -3.23 15.92
C TRP A 44 0.18 -3.11 16.91
N HIS A 45 1.40 -3.32 16.42
CA HIS A 45 2.62 -3.30 17.22
C HIS A 45 3.75 -2.61 16.46
N THR A 46 4.39 -1.65 17.12
CA THR A 46 5.60 -0.99 16.62
C THR A 46 6.83 -1.64 17.23
N THR A 47 7.83 -1.88 16.40
CA THR A 47 9.11 -2.50 16.76
C THR A 47 10.26 -1.63 16.25
N PRO A 48 11.51 -1.84 16.72
CA PRO A 48 12.64 -1.06 16.21
C PRO A 48 12.91 -1.23 14.71
N THR A 49 12.51 -2.37 14.12
CA THR A 49 12.77 -2.74 12.73
C THR A 49 11.58 -2.52 11.81
N GLY A 50 10.40 -2.19 12.35
CA GLY A 50 9.18 -2.06 11.57
C GLY A 50 7.89 -2.04 12.38
N VAL A 51 6.77 -2.26 11.71
CA VAL A 51 5.43 -2.36 12.30
C VAL A 51 4.79 -3.65 11.86
N TYR A 52 4.07 -4.34 12.74
CA TYR A 52 3.22 -5.45 12.34
C TYR A 52 1.82 -5.32 12.92
N ALA A 53 0.87 -5.93 12.23
CA ALA A 53 -0.46 -6.18 12.76
C ALA A 53 -0.84 -7.64 12.56
N PHE A 54 -1.36 -8.28 13.61
CA PHE A 54 -1.80 -9.67 13.57
C PHE A 54 -3.28 -9.77 13.95
N GLY A 55 -4.05 -10.51 13.17
CA GLY A 55 -5.51 -10.60 13.31
C GLY A 55 -6.27 -9.53 12.50
N PRO A 56 -7.58 -9.31 12.77
CA PRO A 56 -8.41 -9.97 13.79
C PRO A 56 -8.82 -11.41 13.44
N PHE A 57 -8.59 -11.85 12.20
CA PHE A 57 -8.86 -13.22 11.77
C PHE A 57 -7.56 -14.04 11.79
N PRO A 58 -7.61 -15.35 12.13
CA PRO A 58 -6.45 -16.23 12.07
C PRO A 58 -5.77 -16.17 10.69
N GLY A 59 -4.44 -16.08 10.69
CA GLY A 59 -3.65 -16.03 9.45
C GLY A 59 -3.57 -14.66 8.77
N ARG A 60 -4.32 -13.65 9.25
CA ARG A 60 -4.17 -12.28 8.76
C ARG A 60 -2.94 -11.64 9.39
N VAL A 61 -2.01 -11.21 8.54
CA VAL A 61 -0.80 -10.50 8.97
C VAL A 61 -0.56 -9.30 8.06
N LEU A 62 -0.19 -8.19 8.67
CA LEU A 62 0.43 -7.06 8.02
C LEU A 62 1.81 -6.87 8.64
N VAL A 63 2.84 -6.71 7.83
CA VAL A 63 4.20 -6.45 8.30
C VAL A 63 4.82 -5.39 7.40
N ALA A 64 5.40 -4.36 7.99
CA ALA A 64 6.08 -3.27 7.31
C ALA A 64 7.49 -3.15 7.86
N GLU A 65 8.47 -3.21 6.98
CA GLU A 65 9.90 -3.15 7.28
C GLU A 65 10.43 -1.76 6.95
N PHE A 66 11.29 -1.23 7.82
CA PHE A 66 11.97 0.06 7.61
C PHE A 66 13.33 -0.12 6.92
N ASP A 67 13.37 -0.95 5.88
CA ASP A 67 14.58 -1.34 5.15
C ASP A 67 14.72 -0.68 3.77
N GLY A 68 13.79 0.21 3.41
CA GLY A 68 13.77 0.92 2.14
C GLY A 68 12.77 0.36 1.14
N ALA A 69 12.88 0.83 -0.09
CA ALA A 69 12.00 0.43 -1.18
C ALA A 69 12.29 -1.01 -1.66
N PRO A 70 11.26 -1.80 -1.99
CA PRO A 70 11.46 -3.13 -2.55
C PRO A 70 12.04 -3.04 -3.96
N ALA A 71 12.96 -3.95 -4.28
CA ALA A 71 13.60 -4.01 -5.60
C ALA A 71 12.59 -4.19 -6.75
N ASP A 72 11.57 -5.03 -6.53
CA ASP A 72 10.42 -5.13 -7.41
C ASP A 72 9.15 -5.23 -6.55
N ARG A 73 8.26 -4.25 -6.70
CA ARG A 73 7.00 -4.21 -5.95
C ARG A 73 5.93 -5.12 -6.53
N ASP A 74 5.96 -5.37 -7.84
CA ASP A 74 4.92 -6.11 -8.55
C ASP A 74 5.23 -7.62 -8.65
N ALA A 75 6.46 -8.03 -8.30
CA ALA A 75 6.82 -9.44 -8.19
C ALA A 75 5.92 -10.18 -7.16
N PRO A 76 5.51 -11.43 -7.42
CA PRO A 76 4.76 -12.24 -6.46
C PRO A 76 5.48 -12.34 -5.11
N VAL A 77 4.73 -12.21 -4.01
CA VAL A 77 5.28 -12.41 -2.66
C VAL A 77 5.41 -13.90 -2.39
N THR A 78 6.60 -14.34 -2.02
CA THR A 78 6.84 -15.76 -1.71
C THR A 78 6.62 -16.05 -0.22
N ALA A 79 6.35 -17.31 0.14
CA ALA A 79 6.23 -17.72 1.54
C ALA A 79 7.53 -17.46 2.34
N ALA A 80 8.69 -17.70 1.72
CA ALA A 80 10.00 -17.46 2.33
C ALA A 80 10.24 -15.98 2.62
N GLU A 81 9.86 -15.11 1.68
CA GLU A 81 9.94 -13.65 1.83
C GLU A 81 9.02 -13.16 2.95
N LEU A 82 7.75 -13.58 2.96
CA LEU A 82 6.80 -13.23 4.00
C LEU A 82 7.28 -13.70 5.39
N GLN A 83 7.79 -14.93 5.47
CA GLN A 83 8.33 -15.48 6.70
C GLN A 83 9.52 -14.66 7.21
N ALA A 84 10.46 -14.33 6.32
CA ALA A 84 11.63 -13.54 6.69
C ALA A 84 11.23 -12.14 7.18
N ALA A 85 10.28 -11.48 6.52
CA ALA A 85 9.76 -10.18 6.94
C ALA A 85 9.11 -10.24 8.33
N ILE A 86 8.24 -11.24 8.57
CA ILE A 86 7.61 -11.44 9.88
C ILE A 86 8.68 -11.62 10.96
N ARG A 87 9.68 -12.48 10.72
CA ARG A 87 10.75 -12.74 11.69
C ARG A 87 11.60 -11.50 11.99
N ARG A 88 11.96 -10.71 10.98
CA ARG A 88 12.77 -9.48 11.15
C ARG A 88 12.05 -8.41 11.94
N VAL A 89 10.74 -8.25 11.74
CA VAL A 89 9.94 -7.23 12.45
C VAL A 89 9.56 -7.71 13.84
N THR A 90 9.08 -8.95 13.97
CA THR A 90 8.51 -9.44 15.24
C THR A 90 9.55 -10.05 16.17
N GLY A 91 10.68 -10.54 15.64
CA GLY A 91 11.64 -11.38 16.36
C GLY A 91 11.13 -12.79 16.70
N ALA A 92 9.89 -13.14 16.32
CA ALA A 92 9.28 -14.42 16.61
C ALA A 92 9.65 -15.47 15.55
N GLU A 93 9.92 -16.71 15.96
CA GLU A 93 10.21 -17.85 15.08
C GLU A 93 8.94 -18.42 14.42
N VAL A 94 8.25 -17.58 13.65
CA VAL A 94 7.02 -17.93 12.93
C VAL A 94 7.37 -18.73 11.67
N THR A 95 6.56 -19.72 11.34
CA THR A 95 6.66 -20.49 10.09
C THR A 95 5.45 -20.23 9.21
N VAL A 96 5.69 -19.93 7.92
CA VAL A 96 4.64 -19.74 6.91
C VAL A 96 4.45 -21.04 6.14
N GLU A 97 3.37 -21.75 6.42
CA GLU A 97 3.07 -23.05 5.81
C GLU A 97 2.45 -22.91 4.41
N ALA A 98 1.57 -21.93 4.25
CA ALA A 98 0.94 -21.62 2.98
C ALA A 98 0.55 -20.14 2.90
N VAL A 99 0.70 -19.54 1.72
CA VAL A 99 0.23 -18.18 1.44
C VAL A 99 -1.03 -18.29 0.58
N GLN A 100 -2.15 -17.79 1.10
CA GLN A 100 -3.42 -17.76 0.37
C GLN A 100 -3.52 -16.50 -0.49
N THR A 101 -3.21 -15.34 0.12
CA THR A 101 -3.12 -14.06 -0.58
C THR A 101 -1.97 -13.26 0.03
N ALA A 102 -1.24 -12.52 -0.79
CA ALA A 102 -0.22 -11.60 -0.32
C ALA A 102 -0.05 -10.44 -1.31
N THR A 103 0.07 -9.23 -0.77
CA THR A 103 0.29 -8.01 -1.54
C THR A 103 1.47 -7.26 -0.95
N ARG A 104 2.43 -6.88 -1.81
CA ARG A 104 3.52 -5.96 -1.46
C ARG A 104 3.09 -4.53 -1.75
N PHE A 105 3.31 -3.62 -0.81
CA PHE A 105 3.03 -2.20 -0.95
C PHE A 105 4.10 -1.35 -0.27
N THR A 106 4.07 -0.05 -0.55
CA THR A 106 5.07 0.93 -0.12
C THR A 106 4.37 2.19 0.37
N ASP A 107 5.07 3.06 1.07
CA ASP A 107 4.58 4.32 1.63
C ASP A 107 4.74 5.54 0.69
N ASN A 108 5.01 5.31 -0.60
CA ASN A 108 5.15 6.39 -1.57
C ASN A 108 3.96 7.38 -1.50
N ALA A 109 4.23 8.62 -1.14
CA ALA A 109 3.19 9.63 -0.97
C ALA A 109 3.28 10.62 -2.13
N ARG A 110 2.32 10.57 -3.07
CA ARG A 110 2.30 11.44 -4.25
C ARG A 110 0.92 12.06 -4.45
N GLN A 111 0.91 13.33 -4.85
CA GLN A 111 -0.30 14.09 -5.08
C GLN A 111 -0.23 14.81 -6.43
N ALA A 112 -1.36 14.87 -7.15
CA ALA A 112 -1.41 15.63 -8.40
C ALA A 112 -1.27 17.14 -8.10
N SER A 113 -0.45 17.84 -8.88
CA SER A 113 -0.21 19.28 -8.71
C SER A 113 -1.46 20.12 -9.02
N ALA A 114 -2.35 19.61 -9.86
CA ALA A 114 -3.64 20.21 -10.17
C ALA A 114 -4.72 19.15 -10.38
N TYR A 115 -5.95 19.47 -9.99
CA TYR A 115 -7.10 18.58 -10.09
C TYR A 115 -7.98 18.84 -11.32
N ARG A 116 -7.71 19.91 -12.08
CA ARG A 116 -8.40 20.22 -13.34
C ARG A 116 -7.46 20.91 -14.33
N LYS A 117 -7.48 20.46 -15.59
CA LYS A 117 -6.78 21.07 -16.72
C LYS A 117 -7.72 21.00 -17.93
N GLY A 118 -8.28 22.14 -18.31
CA GLY A 118 -9.33 22.22 -19.34
C GLY A 118 -10.60 21.42 -18.98
N ARG A 119 -10.99 20.47 -19.85
CA ARG A 119 -12.12 19.54 -19.63
C ARG A 119 -11.77 18.29 -18.82
N SER A 120 -10.48 18.10 -18.51
CA SER A 120 -9.98 16.96 -17.74
C SER A 120 -9.93 17.30 -16.27
N CYS A 121 -10.55 16.48 -15.43
CA CYS A 121 -10.49 16.60 -13.97
C CYS A 121 -10.10 15.26 -13.33
N TRP A 122 -9.31 15.38 -12.26
CA TRP A 122 -8.90 14.33 -11.35
C TRP A 122 -9.62 14.58 -10.01
N PRO A 123 -10.37 13.61 -9.47
CA PRO A 123 -11.04 13.81 -8.20
C PRO A 123 -10.12 13.46 -7.02
N ALA A 124 -9.91 14.40 -6.11
CA ALA A 124 -9.65 14.07 -4.70
C ALA A 124 -11.00 14.14 -3.97
N THR A 125 -11.61 12.98 -3.72
CA THR A 125 -12.77 12.78 -2.81
C THR A 125 -14.10 13.49 -3.20
N PRO A 126 -15.28 12.83 -3.19
CA PRO A 126 -16.52 13.43 -3.73
C PRO A 126 -17.48 14.02 -2.67
N PRO A 127 -18.43 14.93 -3.04
CA PRO A 127 -18.41 15.78 -4.23
C PRO A 127 -18.77 17.25 -3.94
N THR A 128 -18.04 18.17 -4.58
CA THR A 128 -18.60 19.45 -5.02
C THR A 128 -18.07 19.74 -6.41
N CYS A 129 -18.78 19.21 -7.42
CA CYS A 129 -18.56 19.57 -8.81
C CYS A 129 -19.90 20.05 -9.37
N THR A 130 -20.33 21.24 -8.96
CA THR A 130 -21.48 21.91 -9.56
C THR A 130 -21.08 22.45 -10.94
N ARG A 131 -21.86 22.04 -11.93
CA ARG A 131 -21.78 22.47 -13.31
C ARG A 131 -22.10 23.97 -13.37
N ARG A 132 -21.09 24.85 -13.44
CA ARG A 132 -21.33 26.25 -13.83
C ARG A 132 -21.60 26.25 -15.33
N SER A 133 -22.88 26.30 -15.69
CA SER A 133 -23.30 26.69 -17.04
C SER A 133 -22.78 28.10 -17.30
N ALA A 134 -21.89 28.23 -18.29
CA ALA A 134 -21.56 29.51 -18.86
C ALA A 134 -22.78 30.00 -19.63
N GLY A 135 -23.35 31.13 -19.22
CA GLY A 135 -24.32 31.85 -20.02
C GLY A 135 -23.69 32.34 -21.33
N ARG A 136 -24.53 32.42 -22.37
CA ARG A 136 -24.26 33.26 -23.53
C ARG A 136 -25.58 33.61 -24.23
N ALA A 137 -25.71 34.91 -24.51
CA ALA A 137 -26.74 35.64 -25.25
C ALA A 137 -28.13 35.71 -24.61
#